data_AF-A0A1E5T6T2-F1
#
_entry.id   AF-A0A1E5T6T2-F1
#
_cell.length_a   1.000
_cell.length_b   1.000
_cell.length_c   1.000
_cell.angle_alpha   90.00
_cell.angle_beta   90.00
_cell.angle_gamma   90.00
#
_symmetry.space_group_name_H-M   'P 1'
#
loop_
_entity.id
_entity.type
_entity.pdbx_description
1 polymer ?
#
loop_
_entity_poly.entity_id
_entity_poly.type
_entity_poly.pdbx_seq_one_letter_code
_entity_poly.pdbx_strand_id
1 'polypeptide(L)'
;MSNFDLIDRYFSNELDKNELKDFNDRLANDPEFNQEFQEVKAVKLAVKIEARKELKSLFTDIEDSLTKELPTNNQTAMKRVLTVAASLIILISASYLLIGSGQPSPKDVFTEYYVPYTNLNGQTRGEAVDRESLNFQAYSAYDQGNYALAIERFESLLEVEKTAENYLFAGIANIEVGNYESALENLNSTLNNFATYKEQAKWFIGMTLLGADKEHEAVSALASLALNKNSYQIKSKNVLKSLGYEFSAENPDEGTPVVVTMRPEDEMDSPNGVTSLMGKRQIQFGELVGLTDKLRYRFHNESPIRGLSEGDMVSYIVIKKAKGKSGKGWAFILDKVM
;
A
#
# COMPACT_ATOMS: atom_id res chain seq x y z
N MET A 1 -24.22 20.99 1.13
CA MET A 1 -22.77 20.81 1.27
C MET A 1 -22.12 21.70 0.21
N SER A 2 -21.12 22.51 0.56
CA SER A 2 -20.47 23.37 -0.44
C SER A 2 -19.57 22.54 -1.36
N ASN A 3 -19.28 23.03 -2.57
CA ASN A 3 -18.32 22.39 -3.48
C ASN A 3 -16.95 22.28 -2.81
N PHE A 4 -16.50 23.34 -2.14
CA PHE A 4 -15.27 23.34 -1.37
C PHE A 4 -15.22 22.25 -0.28
N ASP A 5 -16.28 22.07 0.53
CA ASP A 5 -16.32 21.01 1.55
C ASP A 5 -16.22 19.62 0.92
N LEU A 6 -16.81 19.45 -0.27
CA LEU A 6 -16.81 18.18 -0.99
C LEU A 6 -15.43 17.88 -1.59
N ILE A 7 -14.78 18.91 -2.15
CA ILE A 7 -13.40 18.85 -2.64
C ILE A 7 -12.41 18.61 -1.50
N ASP A 8 -12.61 19.23 -0.34
CA ASP A 8 -11.73 19.04 0.82
C ASP A 8 -11.85 17.63 1.39
N ARG A 9 -13.08 17.12 1.53
CA ARG A 9 -13.33 15.72 1.91
C ARG A 9 -12.78 14.72 0.88
N TYR A 10 -12.81 15.06 -0.41
CA TYR A 10 -12.13 14.26 -1.44
C TYR A 10 -10.61 14.19 -1.16
N PHE A 11 -9.95 15.32 -0.92
CA PHE A 11 -8.51 15.33 -0.62
C PHE A 11 -8.15 14.68 0.74
N SER A 12 -9.10 14.61 1.67
CA SER A 12 -8.96 13.96 2.97
C SER A 12 -9.38 12.48 2.95
N ASN A 13 -9.81 11.95 1.80
CA ASN A 13 -10.30 10.58 1.62
C ASN A 13 -11.49 10.23 2.53
N GLU A 14 -12.43 11.17 2.67
CA GLU A 14 -13.61 11.08 3.55
C GLU A 14 -14.94 10.90 2.78
N LEU A 15 -14.91 10.80 1.45
CA LEU A 15 -16.11 10.57 0.65
C LEU A 15 -16.53 9.10 0.69
N ASP A 16 -17.81 8.84 0.89
CA ASP A 16 -18.36 7.50 0.74
C ASP A 16 -18.54 7.10 -0.75
N LYS A 17 -18.88 5.84 -1.03
CA LYS A 17 -19.01 5.34 -2.42
C LYS A 17 -20.01 6.13 -3.27
N ASN A 18 -21.12 6.62 -2.68
CA ASN A 18 -22.14 7.37 -3.41
C ASN A 18 -21.71 8.82 -3.61
N GLU A 19 -21.10 9.43 -2.60
CA GLU A 19 -20.54 10.77 -2.66
C GLU A 19 -19.38 10.86 -3.65
N LEU A 20 -18.52 9.85 -3.71
CA LEU A 20 -17.41 9.77 -4.66
C LEU A 20 -17.93 9.63 -6.10
N LYS A 21 -19.00 8.87 -6.30
CA LYS A 21 -19.66 8.77 -7.61
C LYS A 21 -20.23 10.13 -8.04
N ASP A 22 -20.97 10.82 -7.18
CA ASP A 22 -21.51 12.16 -7.46
C ASP A 22 -20.39 13.19 -7.70
N PHE A 23 -19.30 13.10 -6.92
CA PHE A 23 -18.10 13.91 -7.11
C PHE A 23 -17.48 13.73 -8.49
N ASN A 24 -17.30 12.47 -8.92
CA ASN A 24 -16.73 12.15 -10.24
C ASN A 24 -17.68 12.55 -11.37
N ASP A 25 -18.99 12.34 -11.20
CA ASP A 25 -20.01 12.75 -12.17
C ASP A 25 -19.96 14.28 -12.38
N ARG A 26 -19.79 15.07 -11.31
CA ARG A 26 -19.59 16.52 -11.40
C ARG A 26 -18.24 16.88 -12.01
N LEU A 27 -17.16 16.18 -11.66
CA LEU A 27 -15.85 16.44 -12.23
C LEU A 27 -15.82 16.23 -13.76
N ALA A 28 -16.60 15.28 -14.27
CA ALA A 28 -16.70 14.98 -15.70
C ALA A 28 -17.68 15.89 -16.45
N ASN A 29 -18.82 16.23 -15.84
CA ASN A 29 -19.94 16.85 -16.53
C ASN A 29 -20.20 18.32 -16.13
N ASP A 30 -19.57 18.82 -15.07
CA ASP A 30 -19.71 20.20 -14.59
C ASP A 30 -18.36 20.94 -14.72
N PRO A 31 -18.19 21.77 -15.78
CA PRO A 31 -16.97 22.52 -16.01
C PRO A 31 -16.61 23.49 -14.88
N GLU A 32 -17.61 24.05 -14.19
CA GLU A 32 -17.41 25.01 -13.11
C GLU A 32 -16.86 24.30 -11.87
N PHE A 33 -17.41 23.13 -11.54
CA PHE A 33 -16.89 22.27 -10.48
C PHE A 33 -15.47 21.76 -10.78
N ASN A 34 -15.18 21.35 -12.01
CA ASN A 34 -13.84 20.93 -12.40
C ASN A 34 -12.83 22.07 -12.28
N GLN A 35 -13.19 23.28 -12.69
CA GLN A 35 -12.34 24.46 -12.52
C GLN A 35 -12.03 24.70 -11.03
N GLU A 36 -13.06 24.72 -10.17
CA GLU A 36 -12.90 24.88 -8.71
C GLU A 36 -11.99 23.79 -8.12
N PHE A 37 -12.16 22.54 -8.56
CA PHE A 37 -11.28 21.44 -8.17
C PHE A 37 -9.82 21.66 -8.57
N GLN A 38 -9.55 22.09 -9.82
CA GLN A 38 -8.18 22.36 -10.26
C GLN A 38 -7.54 23.52 -9.48
N GLU A 39 -8.31 24.55 -9.14
CA GLU A 39 -7.84 25.69 -8.34
C GLU A 39 -7.47 25.25 -6.92
N VAL A 40 -8.35 24.52 -6.23
CA VAL A 40 -8.08 23.99 -4.88
C VAL A 40 -6.90 23.00 -4.91
N LYS A 41 -6.80 22.16 -5.94
CA LYS A 41 -5.66 21.26 -6.16
C LYS A 41 -4.35 22.02 -6.29
N ALA A 42 -4.34 23.07 -7.11
CA ALA A 42 -3.16 23.90 -7.34
C ALA A 42 -2.71 24.62 -6.06
N VAL A 43 -3.67 25.13 -5.27
CA VAL A 43 -3.39 25.76 -3.97
C VAL A 43 -2.82 24.74 -2.99
N LYS A 44 -3.43 23.57 -2.81
CA LYS A 44 -2.90 22.51 -1.93
C LYS A 44 -1.49 22.08 -2.35
N LEU A 45 -1.24 21.97 -3.66
CA LEU A 45 0.08 21.63 -4.19
C LEU A 45 1.11 22.74 -3.92
N ALA A 46 0.75 24.01 -4.12
CA ALA A 46 1.62 25.15 -3.84
C ALA A 46 1.98 25.24 -2.35
N VAL A 47 0.99 25.06 -1.45
CA VAL A 47 1.22 25.02 0.01
C VAL A 47 2.16 23.87 0.37
N LYS A 48 1.99 22.69 -0.21
CA LYS A 48 2.88 21.54 0.01
C LYS A 48 4.31 21.79 -0.48
N ILE A 49 4.46 22.47 -1.62
CA ILE A 49 5.77 22.84 -2.18
C ILE A 49 6.45 23.90 -1.30
N GLU A 50 5.71 24.93 -0.87
CA GLU A 50 6.27 25.99 -0.03
C GLU A 50 6.64 25.44 1.36
N ALA A 51 5.78 24.63 1.99
CA ALA A 51 6.11 23.96 3.25
C ALA A 51 7.38 23.10 3.14
N ARG A 52 7.59 22.41 2.02
CA ARG A 52 8.83 21.68 1.74
C ARG A 52 10.03 22.59 1.57
N LYS A 53 9.84 23.76 0.94
CA LYS A 53 10.90 24.75 0.72
C LYS A 53 11.30 25.44 2.03
N GLU A 54 10.33 25.80 2.87
CA GLU A 54 10.58 26.33 4.22
C GLU A 54 11.29 25.30 5.09
N LEU A 55 10.84 24.04 5.07
CA LEU A 55 11.50 22.96 5.81
C LEU A 55 12.94 22.74 5.31
N LYS A 56 13.16 22.79 4.00
CA LYS A 56 14.50 22.71 3.40
C LYS A 56 15.38 23.90 3.82
N SER A 57 14.84 25.12 3.81
CA SER A 57 15.54 26.33 4.27
C SER A 57 15.93 26.21 5.74
N LEU A 58 15.03 25.73 6.59
CA LEU A 58 15.30 25.50 8.01
C LEU A 58 16.47 24.52 8.20
N PHE A 59 16.50 23.41 7.44
CA PHE A 59 17.61 22.47 7.51
C PHE A 59 18.93 23.08 7.02
N THR A 60 18.90 23.86 5.93
CA THR A 60 20.09 24.57 5.42
C THR A 60 20.59 25.62 6.41
N ASP A 61 19.69 26.39 7.04
CA ASP A 61 20.05 27.38 8.06
C ASP A 61 20.66 26.70 9.31
N ILE A 62 20.16 25.52 9.69
CA ILE A 62 20.73 24.71 10.77
C ILE A 62 22.12 24.18 10.37
N GLU A 63 22.29 23.65 9.16
CA GLU A 63 23.58 23.18 8.64
C GLU A 63 24.62 24.30 8.57
N ASP A 64 24.25 25.48 8.07
CA ASP A 64 25.09 26.67 7.99
C ASP A 64 25.45 27.20 9.38
N SER A 65 24.53 27.08 10.34
CA SER A 65 24.77 27.43 11.74
C SER A 65 25.70 26.44 12.46
N LEU A 66 25.76 25.20 11.99
CA LEU A 66 26.64 24.14 12.52
C LEU A 66 28.04 24.15 11.88
N THR A 67 28.17 24.64 10.64
CA THR A 67 29.44 24.68 9.89
C THR A 67 30.24 25.98 10.05
N LYS A 68 29.63 27.07 10.53
CA LYS A 68 30.39 28.24 10.97
C LYS A 68 31.06 27.93 12.30
N GLU A 69 32.39 27.81 12.28
CA GLU A 69 33.21 27.67 13.48
C GLU A 69 32.84 28.76 14.50
N LEU A 70 32.18 28.35 15.59
CA LEU A 70 31.98 29.20 16.75
C LEU A 70 33.35 29.45 17.37
N PRO A 71 33.78 30.70 17.61
CA PRO A 71 35.02 30.95 18.33
C PRO A 71 34.93 30.31 19.72
N THR A 72 35.78 29.34 19.98
CA THR A 72 35.76 28.42 21.14
C THR A 72 36.13 29.08 22.47
N ASN A 73 35.91 30.39 22.65
CA ASN A 73 36.13 31.05 23.93
C ASN A 73 35.15 32.21 24.20
N ASN A 74 33.86 31.98 24.00
CA ASN A 74 32.83 32.92 24.46
C ASN A 74 31.71 32.18 25.20
N GLN A 75 31.74 32.22 26.54
CA GLN A 75 30.79 31.51 27.41
C GLN A 75 29.33 31.90 27.10
N THR A 76 29.09 33.10 26.58
CA THR A 76 27.78 33.60 26.18
C THR A 76 27.27 32.97 24.88
N ALA A 77 28.15 32.68 23.93
CA ALA A 77 27.80 31.98 22.68
C ALA A 77 27.49 30.50 22.96
N MET A 78 28.28 29.86 23.83
CA MET A 78 28.02 28.50 24.32
C MET A 78 26.65 28.39 24.99
N LYS A 79 26.30 29.34 25.87
CA LYS A 79 24.99 29.38 26.52
C LYS A 79 23.84 29.56 25.53
N ARG A 80 24.00 30.40 24.50
CA ARG A 80 22.99 30.60 23.44
C ARG A 80 22.76 29.33 22.61
N VAL A 81 23.83 28.67 22.19
CA VAL A 81 23.77 27.40 21.46
C VAL A 81 23.11 26.31 22.31
N LEU A 82 23.46 26.23 23.60
CA LEU A 82 22.82 25.29 24.53
C LEU A 82 21.32 25.58 24.74
N THR A 83 20.91 26.85 24.85
CA THR A 83 19.47 27.19 24.94
C THR A 83 18.69 26.89 23.67
N VAL A 84 19.26 27.14 22.49
CA VAL A 84 18.62 26.82 21.20
C VAL A 84 18.51 25.31 21.01
N ALA A 85 19.58 24.57 21.34
CA ALA A 85 19.54 23.11 21.33
C ALA A 85 18.51 22.56 22.32
N ALA A 86 18.43 23.12 23.53
CA ALA A 86 17.45 22.70 24.54
C ALA A 86 16.01 23.01 24.12
N SER A 87 15.73 24.17 23.53
CA SER A 87 14.39 24.48 23.03
C SER A 87 14.00 23.59 21.85
N LEU A 88 14.95 23.26 20.97
CA LEU A 88 14.71 22.33 19.88
C LEU A 88 14.45 20.90 20.39
N ILE A 89 15.22 20.43 21.37
CA ILE A 89 14.99 19.14 22.03
C ILE A 89 13.63 19.13 22.72
N ILE A 90 13.23 20.21 23.40
CA ILE A 90 11.92 20.31 24.04
C ILE A 90 10.81 20.31 22.98
N LEU A 91 10.97 21.03 21.87
CA LEU A 91 9.99 21.03 20.77
C LEU A 91 9.88 19.65 20.09
N ILE A 92 11.01 18.97 19.85
CA ILE A 92 11.04 17.59 19.32
C ILE A 92 10.44 16.61 20.32
N SER A 93 10.72 16.77 21.61
CA SER A 93 10.18 15.90 22.66
C SER A 93 8.69 16.14 22.84
N ALA A 94 8.24 17.39 22.79
CA ALA A 94 6.84 17.77 22.89
C ALA A 94 6.05 17.34 21.64
N SER A 95 6.62 17.48 20.43
CA SER A 95 6.00 16.98 19.20
C SER A 95 5.92 15.46 19.21
N TYR A 96 6.95 14.77 19.68
CA TYR A 96 6.94 13.31 19.87
C TYR A 96 5.86 12.87 20.89
N LEU A 97 5.62 13.65 21.95
CA LEU A 97 4.57 13.39 22.92
C LEU A 97 3.15 13.71 22.39
N LEU A 98 3.02 14.70 21.51
CA LEU A 98 1.73 15.12 20.92
C LEU A 98 1.28 14.22 19.75
N ILE A 99 2.23 13.63 19.00
CA ILE A 99 1.93 12.74 17.86
C ILE A 99 1.52 11.32 18.33
N GLY A 100 1.64 11.03 19.62
CA GLY A 100 1.28 9.74 20.19
C GLY A 100 2.36 8.69 19.91
N SER A 101 2.89 8.08 20.96
CA SER A 101 3.86 6.98 20.91
C SER A 101 3.24 5.63 20.48
N GLY A 102 2.24 5.69 19.60
CA GLY A 102 1.60 4.52 19.01
C GLY A 102 2.40 3.97 17.84
N GLN A 103 2.30 2.67 17.61
CA GLN A 103 2.68 2.06 16.34
C GLN A 103 1.91 2.79 15.21
N PRO A 104 2.56 3.18 14.09
CA PRO A 104 1.86 3.84 12.98
C PRO A 104 0.64 3.03 12.56
N SER A 105 -0.47 3.69 12.24
CA SER A 105 -1.64 2.97 11.72
C SER A 105 -1.33 2.38 10.33
N PRO A 106 -2.06 1.35 9.89
CA PRO A 106 -1.90 0.81 8.54
C PRO A 106 -2.01 1.89 7.45
N LYS A 107 -2.91 2.87 7.63
CA LYS A 107 -3.09 4.00 6.71
C LYS A 107 -1.92 4.99 6.73
N ASP A 108 -1.28 5.20 7.88
CA ASP A 108 -0.07 6.04 7.96
C ASP A 108 1.07 5.39 7.18
N VAL A 109 1.26 4.08 7.37
CA VAL A 109 2.27 3.32 6.62
C VAL A 109 1.94 3.26 5.13
N PHE A 110 0.66 3.13 4.76
CA PHE A 110 0.25 3.27 3.36
C PHE A 110 0.70 4.63 2.81
N THR A 111 0.38 5.72 3.49
CA THR A 111 0.69 7.09 3.06
C THR A 111 2.20 7.32 2.91
N GLU A 112 3.02 6.72 3.77
CA GLU A 112 4.47 6.86 3.74
C GLU A 112 5.12 6.06 2.59
N TYR A 113 4.67 4.84 2.34
CA TYR A 113 5.38 3.90 1.45
C TYR A 113 4.73 3.71 0.08
N TYR A 114 3.46 4.11 -0.08
CA TYR A 114 2.75 3.95 -1.34
C TYR A 114 3.18 5.01 -2.33
N VAL A 115 3.57 4.54 -3.52
CA VAL A 115 3.86 5.38 -4.67
C VAL A 115 3.23 4.69 -5.88
N PRO A 116 2.34 5.38 -6.64
CA PRO A 116 1.76 4.80 -7.85
C PRO A 116 2.84 4.40 -8.85
N TYR A 117 2.58 3.32 -9.58
CA TYR A 117 3.54 2.80 -10.56
C TYR A 117 3.69 3.77 -11.72
N THR A 118 4.92 4.10 -12.09
CA THR A 118 5.19 4.99 -13.22
C THR A 118 5.07 4.21 -14.53
N ASN A 119 4.33 4.76 -15.49
CA ASN A 119 4.34 4.26 -16.85
C ASN A 119 5.70 4.55 -17.51
N LEU A 120 6.55 3.53 -17.61
CA LEU A 120 7.86 3.64 -18.25
C LEU A 120 7.78 3.40 -19.77
N ASN A 121 6.67 2.87 -20.26
CA ASN A 121 6.41 2.58 -21.67
C ASN A 121 5.83 3.80 -22.40
N GLY A 122 6.20 5.01 -21.95
CA GLY A 122 5.72 6.26 -22.52
C GLY A 122 5.83 6.24 -24.05
N GLN A 123 4.67 6.32 -24.70
CA GLN A 123 4.43 6.46 -26.15
C GLN A 123 5.58 5.94 -27.00
N THR A 124 5.46 4.67 -27.39
CA THR A 124 6.32 4.01 -28.39
C THR A 124 6.81 5.02 -29.44
N ARG A 125 8.08 5.37 -29.30
CA ARG A 125 8.73 6.55 -29.90
C ARG A 125 8.99 6.41 -31.41
N GLY A 126 8.22 5.58 -32.12
CA GLY A 126 8.51 5.17 -33.49
C GLY A 126 7.30 4.89 -34.40
N GLU A 127 6.09 4.74 -33.87
CA GLU A 127 4.87 4.57 -34.68
C GLU A 127 3.97 5.80 -34.52
N ALA A 128 3.20 6.13 -35.56
CA ALA A 128 2.25 7.25 -35.49
C ALA A 128 1.30 7.01 -34.32
N VAL A 129 1.39 7.87 -33.29
CA VAL A 129 0.59 7.74 -32.07
C VAL A 129 -0.88 7.92 -32.42
N ASP A 130 -1.63 6.81 -32.40
CA ASP A 130 -3.08 6.84 -32.51
C ASP A 130 -3.69 7.35 -31.21
N ARG A 131 -3.96 8.66 -31.20
CA ARG A 131 -4.55 9.36 -30.05
C ARG A 131 -6.01 8.98 -29.79
N GLU A 132 -6.66 8.34 -30.76
CA GLU A 132 -8.04 7.87 -30.60
C GLU A 132 -8.10 6.47 -29.98
N SER A 133 -6.99 5.73 -29.96
CA SER A 133 -6.94 4.40 -29.34
C SER A 133 -7.28 4.43 -27.84
N LEU A 134 -8.07 3.44 -27.39
CA LEU A 134 -8.43 3.27 -25.98
C LEU A 134 -7.19 3.16 -25.08
N ASN A 135 -6.15 2.47 -25.58
CA ASN A 135 -4.88 2.33 -24.88
C ASN A 135 -4.25 3.70 -24.61
N PHE A 136 -4.08 4.53 -25.65
CA PHE A 136 -3.53 5.88 -25.49
C PHE A 136 -4.33 6.71 -24.48
N GLN A 137 -5.66 6.70 -24.59
CA GLN A 137 -6.51 7.49 -23.71
C GLN A 137 -6.41 7.06 -22.24
N ALA A 138 -6.38 5.76 -21.97
CA ALA A 138 -6.29 5.22 -20.61
C ALA A 138 -4.94 5.57 -19.95
N TYR A 139 -3.83 5.26 -20.61
CA TYR A 139 -2.49 5.55 -20.08
C TYR A 139 -2.21 7.05 -20.01
N SER A 140 -2.71 7.85 -20.97
CA SER A 140 -2.55 9.31 -20.91
C SER A 140 -3.30 9.93 -19.74
N ALA A 141 -4.53 9.47 -19.45
CA ALA A 141 -5.29 9.92 -18.29
C ALA A 141 -4.58 9.55 -16.98
N TYR A 142 -4.05 8.33 -16.91
CA TYR A 142 -3.25 7.85 -15.76
C TYR A 142 -2.00 8.70 -15.54
N ASP A 143 -1.22 8.96 -16.61
CA ASP A 143 0.04 9.72 -16.54
C ASP A 143 -0.19 11.19 -16.17
N GLN A 144 -1.36 11.74 -16.48
CA GLN A 144 -1.79 13.07 -16.06
C GLN A 144 -2.33 13.11 -14.61
N GLY A 145 -2.45 11.95 -13.95
CA GLY A 145 -3.04 11.82 -12.62
C GLY A 145 -4.56 12.04 -12.59
N ASN A 146 -5.24 11.94 -13.73
CA ASN A 146 -6.70 11.94 -13.80
C ASN A 146 -7.21 10.51 -13.63
N TYR A 147 -7.11 9.98 -12.40
CA TYR A 147 -7.36 8.57 -12.12
C TYR A 147 -8.81 8.15 -12.30
N ALA A 148 -9.79 9.04 -12.07
CA ALA A 148 -11.20 8.75 -12.34
C ALA A 148 -11.44 8.50 -13.84
N LEU A 149 -10.93 9.37 -14.71
CA LEU A 149 -11.00 9.18 -16.16
C LEU A 149 -10.17 7.96 -16.61
N ALA A 150 -9.02 7.73 -15.98
CA ALA A 150 -8.20 6.56 -16.27
C ALA A 150 -8.95 5.26 -16.00
N ILE A 151 -9.71 5.18 -14.89
CA ILE A 151 -10.55 4.02 -14.57
C ILE A 151 -11.57 3.76 -15.68
N GLU A 152 -12.36 4.76 -16.08
CA GLU A 152 -13.36 4.62 -17.16
C GLU A 152 -12.72 4.11 -18.47
N ARG A 153 -11.55 4.66 -18.81
CA ARG A 153 -10.82 4.28 -20.03
C ARG A 153 -10.19 2.90 -19.93
N PHE A 154 -9.69 2.52 -18.76
CA PHE A 154 -9.18 1.17 -18.52
C PHE A 154 -10.29 0.12 -18.51
N GLU A 155 -11.46 0.42 -17.96
CA GLU A 155 -12.63 -0.47 -18.02
C GLU A 155 -13.00 -0.76 -19.48
N SER A 156 -13.10 0.28 -20.31
CA SER A 156 -13.36 0.13 -21.75
C SER A 156 -12.25 -0.65 -22.46
N LEU A 157 -10.98 -0.38 -22.12
CA LEU A 157 -9.83 -1.08 -22.71
C LEU A 157 -9.81 -2.57 -22.34
N LEU A 158 -10.18 -2.92 -21.11
CA LEU A 158 -10.19 -4.30 -20.62
C LEU A 158 -11.31 -5.15 -21.23
N GLU A 159 -12.33 -4.55 -21.85
CA GLU A 159 -13.32 -5.29 -22.64
C GLU A 159 -12.70 -5.91 -23.90
N VAL A 160 -11.73 -5.21 -24.50
CA VAL A 160 -11.11 -5.61 -25.78
C VAL A 160 -9.69 -6.17 -25.62
N GLU A 161 -8.94 -5.73 -24.62
CA GLU A 161 -7.53 -6.04 -24.45
C GLU A 161 -7.19 -6.33 -22.98
N LYS A 162 -7.29 -7.62 -22.61
CA LYS A 162 -7.04 -8.14 -21.25
C LYS A 162 -5.57 -8.48 -21.06
N THR A 163 -4.74 -7.50 -20.71
CA THR A 163 -3.32 -7.70 -20.41
C THR A 163 -3.02 -7.51 -18.92
N ALA A 164 -1.92 -8.12 -18.47
CA ALA A 164 -1.40 -7.96 -17.11
C ALA A 164 -1.18 -6.48 -16.73
N GLU A 165 -0.69 -5.69 -17.67
CA GLU A 165 -0.39 -4.27 -17.52
C GLU A 165 -1.69 -3.46 -17.39
N ASN A 166 -2.67 -3.67 -18.28
CA ASN A 166 -3.95 -2.96 -18.22
C ASN A 166 -4.66 -3.21 -16.88
N TYR A 167 -4.69 -4.46 -16.39
CA TYR A 167 -5.23 -4.76 -15.06
C TYR A 167 -4.43 -4.12 -13.92
N LEU A 168 -3.09 -4.11 -14.01
CA LEU A 168 -2.25 -3.52 -12.99
C LEU A 168 -2.52 -2.01 -12.86
N PHE A 169 -2.50 -1.28 -13.98
CA PHE A 169 -2.73 0.16 -14.00
C PHE A 169 -4.18 0.52 -13.65
N ALA A 170 -5.18 -0.26 -14.10
CA ALA A 170 -6.56 -0.10 -13.65
C ALA A 170 -6.70 -0.28 -12.13
N GLY A 171 -5.99 -1.27 -11.57
CA GLY A 171 -5.93 -1.50 -10.14
C GLY A 171 -5.34 -0.32 -9.38
N ILE A 172 -4.21 0.22 -9.85
CA ILE A 172 -3.55 1.36 -9.22
C ILE A 172 -4.39 2.63 -9.34
N ALA A 173 -5.02 2.89 -10.48
CA ALA A 173 -5.94 4.02 -10.62
C ALA A 173 -7.09 3.94 -9.61
N ASN A 174 -7.61 2.73 -9.33
CA ASN A 174 -8.60 2.52 -8.29
C ASN A 174 -8.05 2.76 -6.86
N ILE A 175 -6.77 2.48 -6.59
CA ILE A 175 -6.15 2.82 -5.30
C ILE A 175 -6.16 4.35 -5.09
N GLU A 176 -5.80 5.10 -6.13
CA GLU A 176 -5.67 6.57 -6.06
C GLU A 176 -6.97 7.29 -5.75
N VAL A 177 -8.11 6.70 -6.13
CA VAL A 177 -9.45 7.23 -5.81
C VAL A 177 -10.09 6.57 -4.59
N GLY A 178 -9.36 5.70 -3.87
CA GLY A 178 -9.85 5.03 -2.66
C GLY A 178 -10.77 3.82 -2.91
N ASN A 179 -10.94 3.39 -4.16
CA ASN A 179 -11.74 2.22 -4.56
C ASN A 179 -11.00 0.91 -4.31
N TYR A 180 -10.68 0.62 -3.05
CA TYR A 180 -9.83 -0.53 -2.69
C TYR A 180 -10.39 -1.89 -3.09
N GLU A 181 -11.71 -2.05 -3.17
CA GLU A 181 -12.34 -3.30 -3.59
C GLU A 181 -12.07 -3.60 -5.07
N SER A 182 -12.36 -2.64 -5.97
CA SER A 182 -12.07 -2.72 -7.40
C SER A 182 -10.57 -2.76 -7.68
N ALA A 183 -9.76 -2.08 -6.87
CA ALA A 183 -8.31 -2.20 -6.94
C ALA A 183 -7.85 -3.63 -6.69
N LEU A 184 -8.33 -4.27 -5.61
CA LEU A 184 -8.02 -5.67 -5.32
C LEU A 184 -8.49 -6.58 -6.46
N GLU A 185 -9.68 -6.38 -7.01
CA GLU A 185 -10.18 -7.19 -8.13
C GLU A 185 -9.24 -7.14 -9.34
N ASN A 186 -8.89 -5.94 -9.80
CA ASN A 186 -7.98 -5.75 -10.92
C ASN A 186 -6.59 -6.32 -10.65
N LEU A 187 -6.02 -6.07 -9.47
CA LEU A 187 -4.69 -6.57 -9.11
C LEU A 187 -4.64 -8.10 -8.98
N ASN A 188 -5.71 -8.73 -8.47
CA ASN A 188 -5.81 -10.19 -8.43
C ASN A 188 -5.97 -10.78 -9.82
N SER A 189 -6.63 -10.06 -10.75
CA SER A 189 -6.65 -10.47 -12.15
C SER A 189 -5.25 -10.51 -12.76
N THR A 190 -4.38 -9.52 -12.47
CA THR A 190 -2.96 -9.56 -12.85
C THR A 190 -2.25 -10.76 -12.22
N LEU A 191 -2.37 -10.92 -10.89
CA LEU A 191 -1.65 -11.95 -10.13
C LEU A 191 -2.01 -13.39 -10.55
N ASN A 192 -3.29 -13.66 -10.78
CA ASN A 192 -3.79 -15.02 -10.97
C ASN A 192 -3.67 -15.50 -12.43
N ASN A 193 -3.76 -14.59 -13.40
CA ASN A 193 -3.92 -14.97 -14.82
C ASN A 193 -2.67 -14.72 -15.67
N PHE A 194 -1.67 -14.00 -15.15
CA PHE A 194 -0.51 -13.60 -15.94
C PHE A 194 0.81 -13.95 -15.25
N ALA A 195 1.83 -14.28 -16.05
CA ALA A 195 3.18 -14.56 -15.56
C ALA A 195 3.97 -13.28 -15.25
N THR A 196 3.66 -12.18 -15.95
CA THR A 196 4.30 -10.87 -15.79
C THR A 196 3.61 -10.07 -14.69
N TYR A 197 4.33 -9.09 -14.13
CA TYR A 197 3.83 -8.16 -13.10
C TYR A 197 3.37 -8.79 -11.77
N LYS A 198 3.73 -10.04 -11.46
CA LYS A 198 3.29 -10.72 -10.24
C LYS A 198 3.77 -10.02 -8.97
N GLU A 199 5.03 -9.62 -8.91
CA GLU A 199 5.60 -8.94 -7.75
C GLU A 199 4.99 -7.54 -7.57
N GLN A 200 4.76 -6.82 -8.67
CA GLN A 200 4.08 -5.53 -8.70
C GLN A 200 2.66 -5.68 -8.16
N ALA A 201 1.88 -6.64 -8.70
CA ALA A 201 0.51 -6.89 -8.28
C ALA A 201 0.44 -7.24 -6.78
N LYS A 202 1.31 -8.14 -6.29
CA LYS A 202 1.40 -8.47 -4.85
C LYS A 202 1.73 -7.26 -3.99
N TRP A 203 2.67 -6.42 -4.42
CA TRP A 203 3.03 -5.21 -3.69
C TRP A 203 1.83 -4.28 -3.57
N PHE A 204 1.18 -4.00 -4.70
CA PHE A 204 0.02 -3.12 -4.72
C PHE A 204 -1.19 -3.72 -3.99
N ILE A 205 -1.37 -5.04 -3.97
CA ILE A 205 -2.36 -5.71 -3.10
C ILE A 205 -2.05 -5.41 -1.63
N GLY A 206 -0.80 -5.60 -1.19
CA GLY A 206 -0.38 -5.28 0.17
C GLY A 206 -0.65 -3.82 0.54
N MET A 207 -0.27 -2.88 -0.33
CA MET A 207 -0.55 -1.46 -0.10
C MET A 207 -2.05 -1.16 -0.08
N THR A 208 -2.82 -1.72 -0.99
CA THR A 208 -4.29 -1.57 -1.03
C THR A 208 -4.94 -2.05 0.26
N LEU A 209 -4.47 -3.18 0.80
CA LEU A 209 -4.93 -3.72 2.08
C LEU A 209 -4.57 -2.81 3.25
N LEU A 210 -3.39 -2.17 3.24
CA LEU A 210 -3.04 -1.15 4.24
C LEU A 210 -3.94 0.09 4.15
N GLY A 211 -4.19 0.60 2.95
CA GLY A 211 -5.12 1.72 2.72
C GLY A 211 -6.54 1.39 3.19
N ALA A 212 -6.96 0.13 3.03
CA ALA A 212 -8.23 -0.42 3.50
C ALA A 212 -8.26 -0.82 4.98
N ASP A 213 -7.21 -0.52 5.76
CA ASP A 213 -7.09 -0.85 7.20
C ASP A 213 -7.13 -2.37 7.52
N LYS A 214 -6.70 -3.20 6.56
CA LYS A 214 -6.62 -4.66 6.66
C LYS A 214 -5.20 -5.14 6.95
N GLU A 215 -4.65 -4.70 8.08
CA GLU A 215 -3.23 -4.90 8.45
C GLU A 215 -2.74 -6.35 8.34
N HIS A 216 -3.46 -7.31 8.94
CA HIS A 216 -3.00 -8.71 8.98
C HIS A 216 -2.95 -9.36 7.59
N GLU A 217 -3.89 -9.00 6.71
CA GLU A 217 -3.91 -9.46 5.33
C GLU A 217 -2.77 -8.80 4.54
N ALA A 218 -2.56 -7.50 4.72
CA ALA A 218 -1.45 -6.77 4.11
C ALA A 218 -0.08 -7.36 4.50
N VAL A 219 0.09 -7.67 5.78
CA VAL A 219 1.32 -8.29 6.29
C VAL A 219 1.57 -9.63 5.63
N SER A 220 0.54 -10.46 5.42
CA SER A 220 0.66 -11.72 4.69
C SER A 220 1.09 -11.50 3.22
N ALA A 221 0.48 -10.53 2.53
CA ALA A 221 0.84 -10.18 1.15
C ALA A 221 2.33 -9.79 1.04
N LEU A 222 2.76 -8.91 1.95
CA LEU A 222 4.09 -8.32 1.97
C LEU A 222 5.17 -9.26 2.51
N ALA A 223 4.83 -10.18 3.42
CA ALA A 223 5.76 -11.16 3.96
C ALA A 223 6.37 -12.01 2.83
N SER A 224 5.52 -12.49 1.91
CA SER A 224 6.00 -13.27 0.75
C SER A 224 7.02 -12.51 -0.11
N LEU A 225 6.84 -11.19 -0.27
CA LEU A 225 7.77 -10.35 -1.00
C LEU A 225 9.05 -10.07 -0.21
N ALA A 226 8.96 -9.88 1.10
CA ALA A 226 10.10 -9.62 1.98
C ALA A 226 11.06 -10.82 2.13
N LEU A 227 10.52 -12.04 2.04
CA LEU A 227 11.27 -13.28 2.26
C LEU A 227 11.97 -13.80 1.00
N ASN A 228 11.41 -13.49 -0.18
CA ASN A 228 11.95 -13.95 -1.46
C ASN A 228 12.84 -12.88 -2.11
N LYS A 229 13.81 -13.31 -2.93
CA LYS A 229 14.64 -12.39 -3.71
C LYS A 229 13.83 -11.83 -4.89
N ASN A 230 13.43 -10.57 -4.80
CA ASN A 230 12.68 -9.85 -5.85
C ASN A 230 12.89 -8.32 -5.74
N SER A 231 12.33 -7.56 -6.69
CA SER A 231 12.47 -6.10 -6.76
C SER A 231 11.76 -5.34 -5.62
N TYR A 232 10.80 -5.96 -4.93
CA TYR A 232 10.02 -5.37 -3.83
C TYR A 232 10.47 -5.83 -2.44
N GLN A 233 11.52 -6.65 -2.35
CA GLN A 233 11.97 -7.24 -1.10
C GLN A 233 12.31 -6.19 -0.03
N ILE A 234 13.14 -5.21 -0.38
CA ILE A 234 13.58 -4.16 0.54
C ILE A 234 12.40 -3.27 0.96
N LYS A 235 11.55 -2.89 -0.01
CA LYS A 235 10.36 -2.08 0.27
C LYS A 235 9.42 -2.78 1.25
N SER A 236 9.18 -4.07 1.01
CA SER A 236 8.30 -4.90 1.87
C SER A 236 8.88 -5.04 3.28
N LYS A 237 10.20 -5.26 3.42
CA LYS A 237 10.86 -5.28 4.73
C LYS A 237 10.68 -3.96 5.50
N ASN A 238 10.80 -2.82 4.82
CA ASN A 238 10.64 -1.52 5.46
C ASN A 238 9.20 -1.26 5.90
N VAL A 239 8.21 -1.56 5.05
CA VAL A 239 6.78 -1.46 5.41
C VAL A 239 6.46 -2.32 6.62
N LEU A 240 6.89 -3.58 6.60
CA LEU A 240 6.67 -4.52 7.68
C LEU A 240 7.32 -4.03 8.98
N LYS A 241 8.56 -3.53 8.91
CA LYS A 241 9.25 -2.94 10.06
C LYS A 241 8.51 -1.71 10.62
N SER A 242 7.97 -0.85 9.75
CA SER A 242 7.18 0.32 10.17
C SER A 242 5.90 -0.09 10.90
N LEU A 243 5.26 -1.17 10.45
CA LEU A 243 4.15 -1.84 11.13
C LEU A 243 4.59 -2.64 12.38
N GLY A 244 5.87 -2.60 12.76
CA GLY A 244 6.45 -3.31 13.91
C GLY A 244 6.57 -4.82 13.76
N TYR A 245 6.62 -5.31 12.51
CA TYR A 245 6.90 -6.70 12.17
C TYR A 245 8.35 -6.85 11.72
N GLU A 246 9.12 -7.70 12.41
CA GLU A 246 10.48 -8.07 12.01
C GLU A 246 10.53 -9.56 11.64
N PHE A 247 10.98 -9.83 10.42
CA PHE A 247 11.10 -11.19 9.89
C PHE A 247 12.57 -11.59 9.77
N SER A 248 12.96 -12.70 10.40
CA SER A 248 14.22 -13.37 10.10
C SER A 248 13.91 -14.71 9.45
N ALA A 249 14.28 -14.87 8.19
CA ALA A 249 14.15 -16.12 7.45
C ALA A 249 15.19 -17.18 7.88
N GLU A 250 16.14 -16.80 8.74
CA GLU A 250 17.29 -17.65 9.06
C GLU A 250 16.94 -18.82 10.00
N ASN A 251 15.81 -18.75 10.72
CA ASN A 251 15.34 -19.82 11.61
C ASN A 251 13.80 -19.87 11.64
N PRO A 252 13.14 -20.45 10.61
CA PRO A 252 11.70 -20.64 10.66
C PRO A 252 11.30 -21.65 11.74
N ASP A 253 10.17 -21.39 12.41
CA ASP A 253 9.57 -22.34 13.34
C ASP A 253 8.87 -23.46 12.58
N GLU A 254 8.75 -24.63 13.20
CA GLU A 254 7.98 -25.74 12.65
C GLU A 254 6.67 -25.93 13.42
N GLY A 255 5.61 -26.27 12.70
CA GLY A 255 4.27 -26.39 13.24
C GLY A 255 3.41 -27.37 12.47
N THR A 256 2.18 -27.53 12.97
CA THR A 256 1.16 -28.36 12.34
C THR A 256 -0.13 -27.55 12.22
N PRO A 257 -0.64 -27.30 11.01
CA PRO A 257 -1.97 -26.74 10.82
C PRO A 257 -3.01 -27.67 11.42
N VAL A 258 -3.94 -27.10 12.18
CA VAL A 258 -5.06 -27.79 12.82
C VAL A 258 -6.41 -27.35 12.25
N VAL A 259 -6.43 -26.25 11.50
CA VAL A 259 -7.55 -25.81 10.66
C VAL A 259 -6.93 -25.20 9.41
N VAL A 260 -7.35 -25.65 8.23
CA VAL A 260 -6.95 -25.06 6.95
C VAL A 260 -8.19 -24.78 6.13
N THR A 261 -8.37 -23.52 5.74
CA THR A 261 -9.46 -23.08 4.87
C THR A 261 -8.89 -22.31 3.71
N MET A 262 -9.41 -22.55 2.51
CA MET A 262 -9.04 -21.81 1.29
C MET A 262 -10.27 -21.08 0.75
N ARG A 263 -10.06 -19.86 0.26
CA ARG A 263 -11.07 -19.09 -0.47
C ARG A 263 -10.50 -18.56 -1.78
N PRO A 264 -11.29 -18.55 -2.88
CA PRO A 264 -12.61 -19.19 -2.98
C PRO A 264 -12.51 -20.71 -2.77
N GLU A 265 -13.56 -21.33 -2.23
CA GLU A 265 -13.62 -22.80 -2.14
C GLU A 265 -13.53 -23.37 -3.57
N ASP A 266 -12.85 -24.51 -3.72
CA ASP A 266 -12.57 -25.15 -5.03
C ASP A 266 -13.86 -25.43 -5.85
N GLU A 267 -15.03 -25.34 -5.21
CA GLU A 267 -16.37 -25.47 -5.78
C GLU A 267 -17.18 -24.16 -5.69
N MET A 268 -16.74 -23.08 -6.35
CA MET A 268 -17.70 -22.05 -6.76
C MET A 268 -18.37 -22.48 -8.07
N ASP A 269 -19.47 -23.20 -7.90
CA ASP A 269 -20.55 -23.56 -8.84
C ASP A 269 -20.53 -22.72 -10.14
N SER A 270 -19.72 -23.15 -11.11
CA SER A 270 -19.73 -22.62 -12.47
C SER A 270 -20.48 -23.65 -13.31
N PRO A 271 -21.68 -23.32 -13.85
CA PRO A 271 -22.47 -24.25 -14.67
C PRO A 271 -21.72 -24.82 -15.87
N ASN A 272 -20.57 -24.21 -16.22
CA ASN A 272 -19.77 -24.51 -17.41
C ASN A 272 -18.39 -25.13 -17.07
N GLY A 273 -18.10 -25.46 -15.80
CA GLY A 273 -16.87 -26.15 -15.40
C GLY A 273 -15.57 -25.35 -15.50
N VAL A 274 -15.64 -24.04 -15.76
CA VAL A 274 -14.49 -23.13 -15.69
C VAL A 274 -14.67 -22.23 -14.46
N THR A 275 -13.94 -22.52 -13.39
CA THR A 275 -13.81 -21.62 -12.24
C THR A 275 -12.94 -20.44 -12.66
N SER A 276 -13.58 -19.31 -13.00
CA SER A 276 -12.83 -18.07 -13.23
C SER A 276 -12.35 -17.52 -11.87
N LEU A 277 -11.03 -17.60 -11.66
CA LEU A 277 -10.32 -16.95 -10.55
C LEU A 277 -10.03 -15.47 -10.84
N MET A 278 -10.53 -14.97 -11.97
CA MET A 278 -10.45 -13.58 -12.37
C MET A 278 -11.11 -12.70 -11.30
N GLY A 279 -10.40 -11.66 -10.88
CA GLY A 279 -10.87 -10.75 -9.83
C GLY A 279 -10.80 -11.30 -8.40
N LYS A 280 -10.70 -12.62 -8.22
CA LYS A 280 -10.86 -13.25 -6.90
C LYS A 280 -9.54 -13.32 -6.15
N ARG A 281 -9.55 -12.85 -4.90
CA ARG A 281 -8.46 -13.11 -3.97
C ARG A 281 -8.39 -14.59 -3.63
N GLN A 282 -7.21 -15.16 -3.78
CA GLN A 282 -6.90 -16.52 -3.35
C GLN A 282 -6.22 -16.45 -1.99
N ILE A 283 -6.94 -16.82 -0.94
CA ILE A 283 -6.43 -16.77 0.43
C ILE A 283 -6.52 -18.15 1.07
N GLN A 284 -5.51 -18.49 1.83
CA GLN A 284 -5.50 -19.68 2.68
C GLN A 284 -5.26 -19.25 4.11
N PHE A 285 -6.13 -19.66 5.02
CA PHE A 285 -6.08 -19.22 6.41
C PHE A 285 -6.56 -20.32 7.34
N GLY A 286 -6.27 -20.16 8.62
CA GLY A 286 -6.69 -21.11 9.62
C GLY A 286 -5.86 -21.00 10.88
N GLU A 287 -5.61 -22.13 11.52
CA GLU A 287 -4.83 -22.20 12.76
C GLU A 287 -3.76 -23.28 12.66
N LEU A 288 -2.61 -23.02 13.25
CA LEU A 288 -1.54 -23.99 13.44
C LEU A 288 -1.09 -24.03 14.90
N VAL A 289 -0.47 -25.14 15.28
CA VAL A 289 0.18 -25.32 16.59
C VAL A 289 1.68 -25.45 16.37
N GLY A 290 2.46 -24.63 17.07
CA GLY A 290 3.92 -24.73 17.04
C GLY A 290 4.42 -26.03 17.66
N LEU A 291 5.41 -26.67 17.03
CA LEU A 291 5.97 -27.93 17.54
C LEU A 291 6.78 -27.71 18.82
N THR A 292 7.54 -26.61 18.90
CA THR A 292 8.44 -26.31 20.03
C THR A 292 7.72 -25.67 21.21
N ASP A 293 6.96 -24.60 20.96
CA ASP A 293 6.33 -23.80 22.01
C ASP A 293 4.92 -24.27 22.41
N LYS A 294 4.32 -25.17 21.61
CA LYS A 294 2.94 -25.66 21.74
C LYS A 294 1.88 -24.55 21.72
N LEU A 295 2.21 -23.36 21.22
CA LEU A 295 1.29 -22.23 21.12
C LEU A 295 0.45 -22.32 19.85
N ARG A 296 -0.71 -21.65 19.87
CA ARG A 296 -1.63 -21.56 18.72
C ARG A 296 -1.41 -20.25 17.97
N TYR A 297 -1.34 -20.37 16.65
CA TYR A 297 -1.19 -19.24 15.75
C TYR A 297 -2.30 -19.28 14.70
N ARG A 298 -2.97 -18.15 14.49
CA ARG A 298 -3.76 -17.94 13.28
C ARG A 298 -2.78 -17.72 12.12
N PHE A 299 -3.03 -18.32 10.98
CA PHE A 299 -2.22 -18.03 9.79
C PHE A 299 -3.08 -17.48 8.67
N HIS A 300 -2.42 -16.71 7.80
CA HIS A 300 -2.98 -16.19 6.57
C HIS A 300 -1.90 -16.21 5.49
N ASN A 301 -2.25 -16.70 4.31
CA ASN A 301 -1.40 -16.80 3.13
C ASN A 301 -2.18 -16.23 1.93
N GLU A 302 -1.73 -15.08 1.40
CA GLU A 302 -2.27 -14.46 0.16
C GLU A 302 -1.86 -15.22 -1.13
N SER A 303 -1.10 -16.29 -0.97
CA SER A 303 -0.79 -17.24 -2.05
C SER A 303 -0.95 -18.61 -1.42
N PRO A 304 -2.05 -19.33 -1.68
CA PRO A 304 -2.31 -20.62 -1.07
C PRO A 304 -1.17 -21.60 -1.34
N ILE A 305 -0.79 -22.34 -0.30
CA ILE A 305 0.17 -23.42 -0.39
C ILE A 305 -0.59 -24.65 -0.89
N ARG A 306 -0.22 -25.12 -2.09
CA ARG A 306 -0.93 -26.20 -2.78
C ARG A 306 -0.87 -27.49 -1.97
N GLY A 307 -2.03 -28.10 -1.72
CA GLY A 307 -2.15 -29.38 -1.02
C GLY A 307 -1.88 -29.30 0.48
N LEU A 308 -1.79 -28.10 1.05
CA LEU A 308 -1.69 -27.93 2.49
C LEU A 308 -2.99 -28.36 3.17
N SER A 309 -2.87 -29.27 4.13
CA SER A 309 -3.98 -29.88 4.86
C SER A 309 -3.72 -29.87 6.37
N GLU A 310 -4.76 -30.16 7.14
CA GLU A 310 -4.60 -30.39 8.58
C GLU A 310 -3.66 -31.57 8.84
N GLY A 311 -2.79 -31.44 9.84
CA GLY A 311 -1.81 -32.47 10.19
C GLY A 311 -0.50 -32.41 9.39
N ASP A 312 -0.42 -31.61 8.33
CA ASP A 312 0.83 -31.43 7.58
C ASP A 312 1.91 -30.77 8.45
N MET A 313 3.17 -31.13 8.22
CA MET A 313 4.28 -30.40 8.81
C MET A 313 4.55 -29.15 7.97
N VAL A 314 4.66 -28.00 8.63
CA VAL A 314 4.92 -26.73 7.95
C VAL A 314 6.04 -25.96 8.62
N SER A 315 6.76 -25.20 7.81
CA SER A 315 7.65 -24.15 8.28
C SER A 315 6.89 -22.83 8.27
N TYR A 316 6.98 -22.06 9.34
CA TYR A 316 6.29 -20.79 9.49
C TYR A 316 7.14 -19.77 10.24
N ILE A 317 6.72 -18.52 10.15
CA ILE A 317 7.29 -17.43 10.95
C ILE A 317 6.19 -16.77 11.77
N VAL A 318 6.50 -16.42 13.01
CA VAL A 318 5.56 -15.70 13.88
C VAL A 318 5.51 -14.24 13.47
N ILE A 319 4.37 -13.82 12.92
CA ILE A 319 4.06 -12.41 12.65
C ILE A 319 3.80 -11.68 13.99
N LYS A 320 2.98 -12.27 14.86
CA LYS A 320 2.59 -11.67 16.14
C LYS A 320 2.57 -12.72 17.22
N LYS A 321 3.33 -12.50 18.30
CA LYS A 321 3.34 -13.44 19.43
C LYS A 321 1.96 -13.49 20.10
N ALA A 322 1.60 -14.68 20.58
CA ALA A 322 0.42 -14.86 21.42
C ALA A 322 0.56 -14.05 22.71
N LYS A 323 -0.52 -13.36 23.12
CA LYS A 323 -0.58 -12.70 24.43
C LYS A 323 -1.07 -13.69 25.48
N GLY A 324 -0.17 -14.18 26.32
CA GLY A 324 -0.48 -15.13 27.41
C GLY A 324 -0.72 -16.56 26.93
N LYS A 325 -0.95 -17.49 27.87
CA LYS A 325 -1.05 -18.94 27.61
C LYS A 325 -2.25 -19.37 26.76
N SER A 326 -3.30 -18.55 26.70
CA SER A 326 -4.54 -18.82 25.94
C SER A 326 -4.73 -17.90 24.73
N GLY A 327 -3.85 -16.92 24.53
CA GLY A 327 -3.91 -16.03 23.37
C GLY A 327 -3.52 -16.77 22.09
N LYS A 328 -4.07 -16.32 20.96
CA LYS A 328 -3.62 -16.78 19.63
C LYS A 328 -2.68 -15.74 19.04
N GLY A 329 -1.50 -16.19 18.62
CA GLY A 329 -0.59 -15.37 17.82
C GLY A 329 -1.03 -15.32 16.37
N TRP A 330 -0.24 -14.66 15.53
CA TRP A 330 -0.35 -14.72 14.07
C TRP A 330 0.93 -15.29 13.48
N ALA A 331 0.81 -16.09 12.44
CA ALA A 331 1.90 -16.72 11.71
C ALA A 331 1.70 -16.58 10.20
N PHE A 332 2.82 -16.63 9.47
CA PHE A 332 2.84 -16.79 8.02
C PHE A 332 3.49 -18.13 7.71
N ILE A 333 2.80 -19.00 7.00
CA ILE A 333 3.37 -20.29 6.58
C ILE A 333 4.26 -20.03 5.37
N LEU A 334 5.51 -20.50 5.45
CA LEU A 334 6.47 -20.38 4.35
C LEU A 334 6.23 -21.45 3.31
N ASP A 335 6.25 -22.71 3.75
CA ASP A 335 6.04 -23.88 2.91
C ASP A 335 5.70 -25.11 3.76
N LYS A 336 5.19 -26.13 3.10
CA LYS A 336 5.05 -27.48 3.64
C LYS A 336 6.43 -28.14 3.74
N VAL A 337 6.71 -28.76 4.89
CA VAL A 337 7.91 -29.58 5.09
C VAL A 337 7.62 -30.98 4.54
N MET A 338 8.48 -31.47 3.65
CA MET A 338 8.35 -32.78 3.02
C MET A 338 8.70 -33.93 3.96
#